data_AF-A0A355C4K6-F1
#
_entry.id   AF-A0A355C4K6-F1
#
_cell.length_a   1.000
_cell.length_b   1.000
_cell.length_c   1.000
_cell.angle_alpha   90.00
_cell.angle_beta   90.00
_cell.angle_gamma   90.00
#
_symmetry.space_group_name_H-M   'P 1'
#
loop_
_entity.id
_entity.type
_entity.pdbx_description
1 polymer ?
#
loop_
_entity_poly.entity_id
_entity_poly.type
_entity_poly.pdbx_seq_one_letter_code
_entity_poly.pdbx_strand_id
1 'polypeptide(L)'
;MALFGIAKKFFGSSNDRRIKPLWRRVEAINALEPELARLTDAEIVARTATFKGRLAAGEGLDDLLEEAFATVREAAKRALGQRHYDVQLLGGIVLHEGNIAEMKTGEGKTLVATLPVYLNALAGRGVHVVTVNDYLAKRDAEWMGRVYERLGMKTGCIVHGLSDAERRAAYACDITYGTNNEYGFDYLRDNMKATREEMVQREHHFAIVDEVDSILVDEARTPLIISGPTDDKSELYIAIDSFIPRLEAEDYEIDEKQRSVTFTEKGNERLEAMLREAGLLQGESLYDAVNISIVHHVNQALKAHKIFQKDKDYIVRGSKVVIIDEFTGRMMEGRRWSEGLHQAVEAKEKAQIQPENQTLASITFQNYFRLYEKLAGMTGTALTEEAEFADIYKLNVVEIPTNRPIARADADDELYMTAAEKNKAIAVQIAECHRKGQPVLVGTVSIEKSEQLSNLLNDKSFWRDVAKSLKARANELKDKEADRKKEILERAAYIEELAIKKTPVPHNVLNARFHEQEADIVADAGKPGAVTIATNMAG
;
A
#
# COMPACT_ATOMS: atom_id res chain seq x y z
N MET A 1 -17.76 -36.87 -1.24
CA MET A 1 -16.65 -36.49 -2.16
C MET A 1 -17.02 -36.71 -3.63
N ALA A 2 -17.37 -37.92 -4.09
CA ALA A 2 -17.68 -38.18 -5.52
C ALA A 2 -18.95 -37.47 -6.04
N LEU A 3 -20.04 -37.41 -5.25
CA LEU A 3 -21.26 -36.67 -5.63
C LEU A 3 -21.04 -35.15 -5.74
N PHE A 4 -20.18 -34.57 -4.90
CA PHE A 4 -19.84 -33.14 -4.93
C PHE A 4 -19.03 -32.77 -6.19
N GLY A 5 -18.12 -33.65 -6.63
CA GLY A 5 -17.35 -33.45 -7.87
C GLY A 5 -18.22 -33.51 -9.14
N ILE A 6 -19.23 -34.39 -9.17
CA ILE A 6 -20.18 -34.49 -10.29
C ILE A 6 -21.15 -33.29 -10.28
N ALA A 7 -21.68 -32.90 -9.12
CA ALA A 7 -22.55 -31.72 -8.99
C ALA A 7 -21.83 -30.42 -9.39
N LYS A 8 -20.56 -30.22 -8.99
CA LYS A 8 -19.75 -29.06 -9.40
C LYS A 8 -19.49 -29.03 -10.91
N LYS A 9 -19.34 -30.20 -11.55
CA LYS A 9 -19.14 -30.34 -13.00
C LYS A 9 -20.41 -30.06 -13.82
N PHE A 10 -21.59 -30.32 -13.26
CA PHE A 10 -22.88 -30.08 -13.92
C PHE A 10 -23.49 -28.69 -13.63
N PHE A 11 -23.27 -28.13 -12.44
CA PHE A 11 -23.88 -26.86 -12.00
C PHE A 11 -22.92 -25.67 -11.98
N GLY A 12 -21.62 -25.89 -12.23
CA GLY A 12 -20.57 -24.87 -12.13
C GLY A 12 -20.33 -24.37 -10.70
N SER A 13 -19.25 -23.63 -10.51
CA SER A 13 -19.01 -22.80 -9.32
C SER A 13 -19.92 -21.55 -9.32
N SER A 14 -20.01 -20.86 -8.19
CA SER A 14 -20.63 -19.52 -8.11
C SER A 14 -20.00 -18.56 -9.13
N ASN A 15 -18.68 -18.65 -9.29
CA ASN A 15 -17.90 -17.87 -10.25
C ASN A 15 -18.30 -18.19 -11.71
N ASP A 16 -18.43 -19.47 -12.07
CA ASP A 16 -18.83 -19.88 -13.43
C ASP A 16 -20.21 -19.33 -13.81
N ARG A 17 -21.14 -19.28 -12.84
CA ARG A 17 -22.48 -18.74 -13.06
C ARG A 17 -22.49 -17.24 -13.28
N ARG A 18 -21.58 -16.50 -12.63
CA ARG A 18 -21.41 -15.05 -12.83
C ARG A 18 -20.78 -14.74 -14.18
N ILE A 19 -19.80 -15.53 -14.61
CA ILE A 19 -19.04 -15.28 -15.84
C ILE A 19 -19.78 -15.73 -17.10
N LYS A 20 -20.54 -16.84 -17.03
CA LYS A 20 -21.20 -17.44 -18.21
C LYS A 20 -22.06 -16.47 -19.02
N PRO A 21 -22.88 -15.58 -18.42
CA PRO A 21 -23.65 -14.58 -19.16
C PRO A 21 -22.78 -13.55 -19.87
N LEU A 22 -21.64 -13.17 -19.26
CA LEU A 22 -20.76 -12.12 -19.76
C LEU A 22 -20.05 -12.50 -21.07
N TRP A 23 -19.83 -13.79 -21.31
CA TRP A 23 -19.30 -14.29 -22.58
C TRP A 23 -20.15 -13.89 -23.80
N ARG A 24 -21.47 -13.75 -23.65
CA ARG A 24 -22.32 -13.26 -24.74
C ARG A 24 -22.02 -11.80 -25.08
N ARG A 25 -21.71 -10.97 -24.08
CA ARG A 25 -21.28 -9.57 -24.31
C ARG A 25 -19.92 -9.54 -24.99
N VAL A 26 -19.01 -10.42 -24.58
CA VAL A 26 -17.69 -10.58 -25.23
C VAL A 26 -17.84 -10.95 -26.71
N GLU A 27 -18.74 -11.89 -27.05
CA GLU A 27 -19.06 -12.24 -28.44
C GLU A 27 -19.62 -11.04 -29.22
N ALA A 28 -20.50 -10.25 -28.62
CA ALA A 28 -21.04 -9.04 -29.24
C ALA A 28 -19.94 -7.99 -29.49
N ILE A 29 -19.03 -7.77 -28.54
CA ILE A 29 -17.86 -6.89 -28.71
C ILE A 29 -16.97 -7.39 -29.86
N ASN A 30 -16.71 -8.71 -29.91
CA ASN A 30 -15.92 -9.34 -30.98
C ASN A 30 -16.56 -9.15 -32.35
N ALA A 31 -17.89 -9.23 -32.44
CA ALA A 31 -18.62 -9.08 -33.71
C ALA A 31 -18.49 -7.68 -34.35
N LEU A 32 -18.19 -6.65 -33.55
CA LEU A 32 -18.00 -5.29 -34.03
C LEU A 32 -16.59 -5.04 -34.62
N GLU A 33 -15.60 -5.89 -34.30
CA GLU A 33 -14.20 -5.67 -34.72
C GLU A 33 -14.00 -5.43 -36.24
N PRO A 34 -14.64 -6.18 -37.16
CA PRO A 34 -14.47 -5.95 -38.60
C PRO A 34 -14.96 -4.60 -39.10
N GLU A 35 -15.98 -4.02 -38.45
CA GLU A 35 -16.49 -2.69 -38.76
C GLU A 35 -15.51 -1.62 -38.28
N LEU A 36 -15.07 -1.72 -37.02
CA LEU A 36 -14.18 -0.74 -36.41
C LEU A 36 -12.79 -0.72 -37.06
N ALA A 37 -12.29 -1.88 -37.49
CA ALA A 37 -11.03 -1.98 -38.21
C ALA A 37 -11.00 -1.18 -39.53
N ARG A 38 -12.17 -0.87 -40.11
CA ARG A 38 -12.28 -0.07 -41.35
C ARG A 38 -12.33 1.44 -41.10
N LEU A 39 -12.58 1.85 -39.85
CA LEU A 39 -12.68 3.27 -39.50
C LEU A 39 -11.30 3.93 -39.56
N THR A 40 -11.29 5.21 -39.88
CA THR A 40 -10.12 6.09 -39.73
C THR A 40 -9.95 6.53 -38.28
N ASP A 41 -8.77 7.03 -37.93
CA ASP A 41 -8.51 7.53 -36.56
C ASP A 41 -9.46 8.69 -36.18
N ALA A 42 -9.79 9.55 -37.15
CA ALA A 42 -10.76 10.63 -36.95
C ALA A 42 -12.17 10.11 -36.66
N GLU A 43 -12.58 9.03 -37.32
CA GLU A 43 -13.88 8.38 -37.06
C GLU A 43 -13.90 7.70 -35.70
N ILE A 44 -12.80 7.08 -35.25
CA ILE A 44 -12.70 6.51 -33.90
C ILE A 44 -12.86 7.61 -32.84
N VAL A 45 -12.16 8.74 -32.98
CA VAL A 45 -12.31 9.90 -32.08
C VAL A 45 -13.73 10.45 -32.11
N ALA A 46 -14.36 10.52 -33.29
CA ALA A 46 -15.73 11.00 -33.43
C ALA A 46 -16.75 10.12 -32.69
N ARG A 47 -16.49 8.81 -32.52
CA ARG A 47 -17.37 7.93 -31.72
C ARG A 47 -17.51 8.41 -30.28
N THR A 48 -16.46 8.97 -29.68
CA THR A 48 -16.52 9.53 -28.32
C THR A 48 -17.56 10.64 -28.22
N ALA A 49 -17.59 11.55 -29.20
CA ALA A 49 -18.60 12.61 -29.24
C ALA A 49 -20.02 12.05 -29.43
N THR A 50 -20.18 11.03 -30.29
CA THR A 50 -21.45 10.32 -30.49
C THR A 50 -21.95 9.67 -29.21
N PHE A 51 -21.08 8.96 -28.47
CA PHE A 51 -21.45 8.32 -27.21
C PHE A 51 -21.82 9.34 -26.14
N LYS A 52 -21.04 10.44 -25.99
CA LYS A 52 -21.40 11.54 -25.08
C LYS A 52 -22.77 12.15 -25.43
N GLY A 53 -23.07 12.30 -26.73
CA GLY A 53 -24.38 12.75 -27.20
C GLY A 53 -25.53 11.79 -26.88
N ARG A 54 -25.31 10.48 -27.03
CA ARG A 54 -26.28 9.42 -26.67
C ARG A 54 -26.57 9.37 -25.17
N LEU A 55 -25.53 9.49 -24.33
CA LEU A 55 -25.69 9.62 -22.88
C LEU A 55 -26.51 10.86 -22.50
N ALA A 56 -26.22 12.00 -23.13
CA ALA A 56 -27.00 13.23 -22.91
C ALA A 56 -28.46 13.09 -23.36
N ALA A 57 -28.75 12.18 -24.30
CA ALA A 57 -30.10 11.85 -24.74
C ALA A 57 -30.83 10.83 -23.82
N GLY A 58 -30.18 10.33 -22.77
CA GLY A 58 -30.77 9.47 -21.73
C GLY A 58 -30.45 7.98 -21.86
N GLU A 59 -29.57 7.59 -22.78
CA GLU A 59 -29.05 6.22 -22.84
C GLU A 59 -28.10 5.93 -21.66
N GLY A 60 -28.10 4.69 -21.16
CA GLY A 60 -27.25 4.29 -20.03
C GLY A 60 -25.84 3.90 -20.47
N LEU A 61 -24.88 3.90 -19.53
CA LEU A 61 -23.53 3.39 -19.79
C LEU A 61 -23.53 1.90 -20.16
N ASP A 62 -24.42 1.11 -19.55
CA ASP A 62 -24.53 -0.32 -19.83
C ASP A 62 -24.97 -0.61 -21.27
N ASP A 63 -25.80 0.25 -21.86
CA ASP A 63 -26.29 0.12 -23.24
C ASP A 63 -25.16 0.40 -24.26
N LEU A 64 -24.20 1.24 -23.89
CA LEU A 64 -23.06 1.61 -24.74
C LEU A 64 -21.87 0.66 -24.61
N LEU A 65 -21.89 -0.28 -23.66
CA LEU A 65 -20.68 -1.02 -23.26
C LEU A 65 -20.05 -1.77 -24.42
N GLU A 66 -20.82 -2.52 -25.20
CA GLU A 66 -20.32 -3.35 -26.28
C GLU A 66 -19.59 -2.50 -27.34
N GLU A 67 -20.23 -1.39 -27.74
CA GLU A 67 -19.69 -0.46 -28.72
C GLU A 67 -18.47 0.30 -28.19
N ALA A 68 -18.52 0.74 -26.92
CA ALA A 68 -17.43 1.44 -26.27
C ALA A 68 -16.20 0.54 -26.11
N PHE A 69 -16.38 -0.71 -25.65
CA PHE A 69 -15.29 -1.66 -25.46
C PHE A 69 -14.65 -2.06 -26.79
N ALA A 70 -15.46 -2.26 -27.83
CA ALA A 70 -14.93 -2.50 -29.17
C ALA A 70 -14.09 -1.31 -29.65
N THR A 71 -14.55 -0.08 -29.39
CA THR A 71 -13.84 1.17 -29.75
C THR A 71 -12.51 1.29 -29.02
N VAL A 72 -12.48 1.02 -27.71
CA VAL A 72 -11.25 1.03 -26.90
C VAL A 72 -10.27 -0.03 -27.38
N ARG A 73 -10.74 -1.24 -27.68
CA ARG A 73 -9.89 -2.31 -28.21
C ARG A 73 -9.21 -1.90 -29.51
N GLU A 74 -9.96 -1.31 -30.45
CA GLU A 74 -9.39 -0.86 -31.72
C GLU A 74 -8.38 0.29 -31.49
N ALA A 75 -8.68 1.23 -30.58
CA ALA A 75 -7.75 2.28 -30.20
C ALA A 75 -6.46 1.71 -29.58
N ALA A 76 -6.55 0.71 -28.70
CA ALA A 76 -5.38 0.05 -28.11
C ALA A 76 -4.53 -0.69 -29.15
N LYS A 77 -5.18 -1.36 -30.11
CA LYS A 77 -4.50 -2.02 -31.22
C LYS A 77 -3.72 -1.01 -32.07
N ARG A 78 -4.28 0.17 -32.34
CA ARG A 78 -3.62 1.24 -33.11
C ARG A 78 -2.53 1.96 -32.33
N ALA A 79 -2.77 2.25 -31.05
CA ALA A 79 -1.84 3.00 -30.21
C ALA A 79 -0.64 2.17 -29.76
N LEU A 80 -0.88 0.90 -29.39
CA LEU A 80 0.09 0.05 -28.69
C LEU A 80 0.43 -1.24 -29.45
N GLY A 81 -0.29 -1.56 -30.53
CA GLY A 81 -0.17 -2.86 -31.19
C GLY A 81 -0.78 -4.02 -30.39
N GLN A 82 -1.55 -3.73 -29.35
CA GLN A 82 -2.10 -4.72 -28.41
C GLN A 82 -3.62 -4.79 -28.55
N ARG A 83 -4.13 -5.94 -29.00
CA ARG A 83 -5.57 -6.24 -29.02
C ARG A 83 -5.96 -6.88 -27.69
N HIS A 84 -6.98 -6.36 -27.02
CA HIS A 84 -7.51 -7.01 -25.82
C HIS A 84 -7.95 -8.45 -26.09
N TYR A 85 -7.48 -9.40 -25.29
CA TYR A 85 -7.98 -10.77 -25.25
C TYR A 85 -9.40 -10.84 -24.72
N ASP A 86 -10.09 -11.94 -24.96
CA ASP A 86 -11.48 -12.11 -24.55
C ASP A 86 -11.64 -12.16 -23.02
N VAL A 87 -10.67 -12.76 -22.33
CA VAL A 87 -10.61 -12.73 -20.86
C VAL A 87 -10.36 -11.32 -20.31
N GLN A 88 -9.68 -10.47 -21.08
CA GLN A 88 -9.48 -9.06 -20.70
C GLN A 88 -10.76 -8.25 -20.88
N LEU A 89 -11.56 -8.51 -21.91
CA LEU A 89 -12.90 -7.92 -22.03
C LEU A 89 -13.79 -8.34 -20.87
N LEU A 90 -13.74 -9.60 -20.47
CA LEU A 90 -14.48 -10.12 -19.33
C LEU A 90 -14.09 -9.39 -18.03
N GLY A 91 -12.79 -9.24 -17.77
CA GLY A 91 -12.31 -8.44 -16.64
C GLY A 91 -12.78 -6.99 -16.71
N GLY A 92 -12.77 -6.37 -17.88
CA GLY A 92 -13.27 -5.01 -18.08
C GLY A 92 -14.77 -4.85 -17.76
N ILE A 93 -15.59 -5.85 -18.10
CA ILE A 93 -17.03 -5.86 -17.78
C ILE A 93 -17.22 -5.93 -16.26
N VAL A 94 -16.51 -6.85 -15.59
CA VAL A 94 -16.54 -7.00 -14.12
C VAL A 94 -16.16 -5.70 -13.41
N LEU A 95 -15.11 -5.02 -13.89
CA LEU A 95 -14.72 -3.72 -13.35
C LEU A 95 -15.78 -2.64 -13.59
N HIS A 96 -16.43 -2.64 -14.75
CA HIS A 96 -17.53 -1.69 -15.02
C HIS A 96 -18.72 -1.89 -14.09
N GLU A 97 -19.03 -3.15 -13.73
CA GLU A 97 -20.10 -3.53 -12.81
C GLU A 97 -19.80 -3.17 -11.34
N GLY A 98 -18.61 -2.61 -11.04
CA GLY A 98 -18.23 -2.24 -9.68
C GLY A 98 -17.81 -3.44 -8.82
N ASN A 99 -17.09 -4.38 -9.41
CA ASN A 99 -16.58 -5.56 -8.73
C ASN A 99 -15.05 -5.65 -8.84
N ILE A 100 -14.46 -6.64 -8.15
CA ILE A 100 -13.04 -6.96 -8.23
C ILE A 100 -12.81 -8.04 -9.28
N ALA A 101 -11.99 -7.71 -10.28
CA ALA A 101 -11.51 -8.68 -11.27
C ALA A 101 -10.21 -9.32 -10.78
N GLU A 102 -10.26 -10.57 -10.32
CA GLU A 102 -9.04 -11.32 -10.01
C GLU A 102 -8.44 -11.88 -11.31
N MET A 103 -7.28 -11.34 -11.70
CA MET A 103 -6.54 -11.69 -12.90
C MET A 103 -5.10 -11.99 -12.54
N LYS A 104 -4.60 -13.18 -12.91
CA LYS A 104 -3.22 -13.58 -12.61
C LYS A 104 -2.20 -12.63 -13.25
N THR A 105 -1.02 -12.50 -12.63
CA THR A 105 0.06 -11.64 -13.13
C THR A 105 0.41 -11.98 -14.57
N GLY A 106 0.54 -10.95 -15.42
CA GLY A 106 0.81 -11.11 -16.85
C GLY A 106 -0.43 -11.19 -17.75
N GLU A 107 -1.64 -11.29 -17.18
CA GLU A 107 -2.90 -11.23 -17.97
C GLU A 107 -3.23 -9.82 -18.48
N GLY A 108 -2.44 -8.80 -18.11
CA GLY A 108 -2.54 -7.44 -18.65
C GLY A 108 -3.55 -6.52 -17.96
N LYS A 109 -3.58 -6.52 -16.60
CA LYS A 109 -4.47 -5.69 -15.76
C LYS A 109 -4.51 -4.22 -16.19
N THR A 110 -3.34 -3.61 -16.42
CA THR A 110 -3.23 -2.20 -16.85
C THR A 110 -3.99 -1.91 -18.15
N LEU A 111 -3.92 -2.81 -19.14
CA LEU A 111 -4.65 -2.68 -20.39
C LEU A 111 -6.15 -2.94 -20.20
N VAL A 112 -6.53 -3.88 -19.34
CA VAL A 112 -7.93 -4.18 -19.00
C VAL A 112 -8.66 -2.95 -18.47
N ALA A 113 -8.02 -2.19 -17.58
CA ALA A 113 -8.61 -1.00 -16.97
C ALA A 113 -9.05 0.06 -17.99
N THR A 114 -8.41 0.13 -19.16
CA THR A 114 -8.78 1.12 -20.21
C THR A 114 -10.23 0.99 -20.67
N LEU A 115 -10.79 -0.22 -20.65
CA LEU A 115 -12.15 -0.51 -21.10
C LEU A 115 -13.20 0.18 -20.21
N PRO A 116 -13.31 -0.15 -18.91
CA PRO A 116 -14.26 0.49 -18.00
C PRO A 116 -13.91 1.97 -17.75
N VAL A 117 -12.62 2.35 -17.76
CA VAL A 117 -12.23 3.75 -17.56
C VAL A 117 -12.79 4.62 -18.66
N TYR A 118 -12.60 4.25 -19.93
CA TYR A 118 -13.14 5.01 -21.06
C TYR A 118 -14.67 5.09 -21.00
N LEU A 119 -15.34 3.95 -20.79
CA LEU A 119 -16.80 3.90 -20.73
C LEU A 119 -17.34 4.86 -19.66
N ASN A 120 -16.82 4.79 -18.43
CA ASN A 120 -17.29 5.66 -17.35
C ASN A 120 -16.85 7.13 -17.52
N ALA A 121 -15.72 7.39 -18.20
CA ALA A 121 -15.26 8.75 -18.51
C ALA A 121 -16.18 9.48 -19.50
N LEU A 122 -17.00 8.76 -20.29
CA LEU A 122 -18.00 9.37 -21.18
C LEU A 122 -19.02 10.23 -20.43
N ALA A 123 -19.25 9.98 -19.14
CA ALA A 123 -20.12 10.82 -18.31
C ALA A 123 -19.58 12.25 -18.10
N GLY A 124 -18.30 12.53 -18.36
CA GLY A 124 -17.70 13.86 -18.17
C GLY A 124 -17.47 14.26 -16.69
N ARG A 125 -17.84 13.37 -15.77
CA ARG A 125 -17.62 13.43 -14.32
C ARG A 125 -16.25 12.93 -13.89
N GLY A 126 -15.63 12.23 -14.85
CA GLY A 126 -14.31 11.62 -14.88
C GLY A 126 -14.04 10.51 -13.87
N VAL A 127 -12.82 9.98 -13.98
CA VAL A 127 -12.47 8.65 -13.44
C VAL A 127 -11.10 8.69 -12.79
N HIS A 128 -10.99 8.11 -11.60
CA HIS A 128 -9.72 7.94 -10.89
C HIS A 128 -9.19 6.51 -11.05
N VAL A 129 -7.95 6.38 -11.51
CA VAL A 129 -7.21 5.13 -11.51
C VAL A 129 -6.16 5.21 -10.42
N VAL A 130 -6.23 4.30 -9.46
CA VAL A 130 -5.37 4.28 -8.27
C VAL A 130 -4.30 3.21 -8.43
N THR A 131 -3.04 3.57 -8.23
CA THR A 131 -1.89 2.65 -8.23
C THR A 131 -1.16 2.70 -6.88
N VAL A 132 -0.30 1.71 -6.61
CA VAL A 132 0.41 1.61 -5.32
C VAL A 132 1.54 2.64 -5.13
N ASN A 133 2.08 3.23 -6.21
CA ASN A 133 3.10 4.27 -6.10
C ASN A 133 3.09 5.25 -7.29
N ASP A 134 3.78 6.38 -7.12
CA ASP A 134 3.84 7.48 -8.09
C ASP A 134 4.50 7.08 -9.41
N TYR A 135 5.48 6.17 -9.36
CA TYR A 135 6.14 5.68 -10.57
C TYR A 135 5.16 4.93 -11.47
N LEU A 136 4.37 4.01 -10.90
CA LEU A 136 3.33 3.29 -11.64
C LEU A 136 2.23 4.23 -12.13
N ALA A 137 1.80 5.19 -11.30
CA ALA A 137 0.81 6.20 -11.69
C ALA A 137 1.29 6.96 -12.95
N LYS A 138 2.53 7.43 -12.94
CA LYS A 138 3.12 8.18 -14.06
C LYS A 138 3.30 7.29 -15.30
N ARG A 139 3.91 6.11 -15.12
CA ARG A 139 4.14 5.14 -16.20
C ARG A 139 2.83 4.77 -16.90
N ASP A 140 1.79 4.46 -16.12
CA ASP A 140 0.53 3.97 -16.67
C ASP A 140 -0.30 5.12 -17.26
N ALA A 141 -0.23 6.32 -16.67
CA ALA A 141 -0.81 7.53 -17.27
C ALA A 141 -0.19 7.81 -18.65
N GLU A 142 1.13 7.74 -18.79
CA GLU A 142 1.82 7.96 -20.07
C GLU A 142 1.56 6.81 -21.06
N TRP A 143 1.59 5.56 -20.58
CA TRP A 143 1.44 4.39 -21.44
C TRP A 143 -0.01 4.24 -21.94
N MET A 144 -0.98 4.18 -21.04
CA MET A 144 -2.41 4.04 -21.39
C MET A 144 -3.00 5.37 -21.88
N GLY A 145 -2.41 6.51 -21.52
CA GLY A 145 -2.71 7.83 -22.10
C GLY A 145 -2.74 7.81 -23.63
N ARG A 146 -1.80 7.09 -24.26
CA ARG A 146 -1.78 6.91 -25.72
C ARG A 146 -3.05 6.27 -26.28
N VAL A 147 -3.71 5.39 -25.53
CA VAL A 147 -4.99 4.78 -25.91
C VAL A 147 -6.11 5.81 -25.77
N TYR A 148 -6.15 6.53 -24.64
CA TYR A 148 -7.16 7.56 -24.38
C TYR A 148 -7.07 8.74 -25.36
N GLU A 149 -5.87 9.15 -25.75
CA GLU A 149 -5.63 10.18 -26.78
C GLU A 149 -6.22 9.77 -28.13
N ARG A 150 -6.09 8.50 -28.53
CA ARG A 150 -6.72 7.96 -29.76
C ARG A 150 -8.24 7.91 -29.69
N LEU A 151 -8.80 8.04 -28.49
CA LEU A 151 -10.23 8.15 -28.22
C LEU A 151 -10.65 9.62 -27.99
N GLY A 152 -9.74 10.59 -28.12
CA GLY A 152 -10.02 12.00 -27.89
C GLY A 152 -10.26 12.38 -26.42
N MET A 153 -9.77 11.57 -25.48
CA MET A 153 -9.87 11.81 -24.05
C MET A 153 -8.56 12.39 -23.49
N LYS A 154 -8.65 13.11 -22.38
CA LYS A 154 -7.48 13.67 -21.67
C LYS A 154 -7.14 12.85 -20.42
N THR A 155 -5.85 12.66 -20.19
CA THR A 155 -5.31 11.96 -19.02
C THR A 155 -4.48 12.91 -18.18
N GLY A 156 -4.79 13.00 -16.90
CA GLY A 156 -4.00 13.67 -15.87
C GLY A 156 -3.29 12.67 -14.96
N CYS A 157 -2.25 13.12 -14.27
CA CYS A 157 -1.52 12.32 -13.29
C CYS A 157 -1.25 13.16 -12.04
N ILE A 158 -1.55 12.60 -10.87
CA ILE A 158 -1.28 13.17 -9.56
C ILE A 158 -0.11 12.40 -8.96
N VAL A 159 0.98 13.11 -8.68
CA VAL A 159 2.18 12.61 -8.01
C VAL A 159 2.62 13.60 -6.95
N HIS A 160 3.54 13.17 -6.08
CA HIS A 160 4.12 14.03 -5.07
C HIS A 160 4.79 15.27 -5.67
N GLY A 161 4.68 16.41 -4.97
CA GLY A 161 5.35 17.66 -5.34
C GLY A 161 4.58 18.57 -6.31
N LEU A 162 3.42 18.17 -6.81
CA LEU A 162 2.56 19.03 -7.63
C LEU A 162 1.93 20.17 -6.82
N SER A 163 1.84 21.35 -7.43
CA SER A 163 1.11 22.50 -6.92
C SER A 163 -0.42 22.34 -7.05
N ASP A 164 -1.19 23.11 -6.28
CA ASP A 164 -2.66 23.11 -6.34
C ASP A 164 -3.19 23.42 -7.76
N ALA A 165 -2.48 24.25 -8.53
CA ALA A 165 -2.86 24.57 -9.91
C ALA A 165 -2.68 23.35 -10.83
N GLU A 166 -1.57 22.63 -10.71
CA GLU A 166 -1.29 21.42 -11.48
C GLU A 166 -2.24 20.29 -11.12
N ARG A 167 -2.53 20.10 -9.81
CA ARG A 167 -3.50 19.12 -9.33
C ARG A 167 -4.89 19.38 -9.90
N ARG A 168 -5.37 20.63 -9.83
CA ARG A 168 -6.66 21.02 -10.39
C ARG A 168 -6.74 20.75 -11.90
N ALA A 169 -5.67 21.02 -12.65
CA ALA A 169 -5.61 20.70 -14.08
C ALA A 169 -5.66 19.18 -14.35
N ALA A 170 -4.99 18.38 -13.52
CA ALA A 170 -5.00 16.93 -13.64
C ALA A 170 -6.36 16.31 -13.25
N TYR A 171 -7.04 16.82 -12.23
CA TYR A 171 -8.41 16.40 -11.87
C TYR A 171 -9.47 16.86 -12.88
N ALA A 172 -9.21 17.93 -13.63
CA ALA A 172 -10.10 18.40 -14.70
C ALA A 172 -10.06 17.51 -15.96
N CYS A 173 -9.12 16.57 -16.07
CA CYS A 173 -9.04 15.61 -17.18
C CYS A 173 -10.18 14.58 -17.13
N ASP A 174 -10.47 13.89 -18.24
CA ASP A 174 -11.47 12.83 -18.27
C ASP A 174 -11.04 11.64 -17.39
N ILE A 175 -9.73 11.36 -17.35
CA ILE A 175 -9.09 10.31 -16.55
C ILE A 175 -7.98 10.92 -15.70
N THR A 176 -7.85 10.52 -14.44
CA THR A 176 -6.77 10.91 -13.55
C THR A 176 -6.13 9.65 -12.95
N TYR A 177 -4.82 9.50 -13.12
CA TYR A 177 -4.02 8.47 -12.44
C TYR A 177 -3.38 9.08 -11.19
N GLY A 178 -3.21 8.28 -10.14
CA GLY A 178 -2.55 8.72 -8.91
C GLY A 178 -2.48 7.60 -7.88
N THR A 179 -1.96 7.93 -6.70
CA THR A 179 -1.90 7.00 -5.57
C THR A 179 -3.05 7.24 -4.61
N ASN A 180 -3.37 6.21 -3.82
CA ASN A 180 -4.31 6.29 -2.71
C ASN A 180 -3.94 7.41 -1.73
N ASN A 181 -2.65 7.54 -1.40
CA ASN A 181 -2.13 8.58 -0.52
C ASN A 181 -2.38 9.98 -1.08
N GLU A 182 -2.00 10.23 -2.34
CA GLU A 182 -2.15 11.56 -2.94
C GLU A 182 -3.63 11.97 -3.03
N TYR A 183 -4.51 11.05 -3.44
CA TYR A 183 -5.95 11.27 -3.50
C TYR A 183 -6.58 11.51 -2.12
N GLY A 184 -6.23 10.70 -1.12
CA GLY A 184 -6.78 10.87 0.22
C GLY A 184 -6.27 12.14 0.91
N PHE A 185 -5.00 12.52 0.70
CA PHE A 185 -4.49 13.78 1.24
C PHE A 185 -5.02 15.01 0.50
N ASP A 186 -5.25 14.95 -0.81
CA ASP A 186 -5.94 16.03 -1.53
C ASP A 186 -7.37 16.20 -1.02
N TYR A 187 -8.09 15.11 -0.75
CA TYR A 187 -9.39 15.16 -0.10
C TYR A 187 -9.33 15.84 1.27
N LEU A 188 -8.37 15.47 2.12
CA LEU A 188 -8.22 16.10 3.44
C LEU A 188 -7.85 17.59 3.31
N ARG A 189 -6.96 17.95 2.38
CA ARG A 189 -6.59 19.35 2.10
C ARG A 189 -7.78 20.17 1.61
N ASP A 190 -8.59 19.62 0.72
CA ASP A 190 -9.78 20.28 0.18
C ASP A 190 -10.82 20.57 1.27
N ASN A 191 -10.99 19.66 2.24
CA ASN A 191 -11.88 19.86 3.39
C ASN A 191 -11.35 20.86 4.43
N MET A 192 -10.12 21.35 4.27
CA MET A 192 -9.55 22.43 5.09
C MET A 192 -9.47 23.77 4.35
N LYS A 193 -9.85 23.84 3.06
CA LYS A 193 -9.89 25.10 2.31
C LYS A 193 -11.07 25.96 2.76
N ALA A 194 -10.90 27.28 2.69
CA ALA A 194 -11.93 28.21 3.10
C ALA A 194 -13.03 28.38 2.04
N THR A 195 -12.67 28.19 0.77
CA THR A 195 -13.57 28.37 -0.38
C THR A 195 -13.53 27.18 -1.32
N ARG A 196 -14.62 26.99 -2.07
CA ARG A 196 -14.74 25.86 -3.00
C ARG A 196 -13.81 26.00 -4.22
N GLU A 197 -13.52 27.24 -4.61
CA GLU A 197 -12.63 27.57 -5.73
C GLU A 197 -11.17 27.16 -5.46
N GLU A 198 -10.78 27.09 -4.19
CA GLU A 198 -9.45 26.66 -3.76
C GLU A 198 -9.29 25.13 -3.78
N MET A 199 -10.39 24.38 -3.84
CA MET A 199 -10.33 22.92 -3.92
C MET A 199 -9.67 22.47 -5.23
N VAL A 200 -9.00 21.32 -5.18
CA VAL A 200 -8.32 20.72 -6.33
C VAL A 200 -9.10 19.53 -6.91
N GLN A 201 -9.79 18.76 -6.07
CA GLN A 201 -10.60 17.63 -6.50
C GLN A 201 -11.96 18.06 -7.03
N ARG A 202 -12.57 17.14 -7.78
CA ARG A 202 -13.98 17.17 -8.16
C ARG A 202 -14.74 16.08 -7.40
N GLU A 203 -15.93 15.74 -7.89
CA GLU A 203 -16.73 14.64 -7.35
C GLU A 203 -16.03 13.27 -7.41
N HIS A 204 -16.38 12.40 -6.46
CA HIS A 204 -15.91 11.02 -6.40
C HIS A 204 -16.84 10.12 -7.22
N HIS A 205 -16.69 10.14 -8.54
CA HIS A 205 -17.60 9.44 -9.46
C HIS A 205 -17.27 7.95 -9.62
N PHE A 206 -16.11 7.62 -10.17
CA PHE A 206 -15.69 6.23 -10.38
C PHE A 206 -14.20 6.06 -10.07
N ALA A 207 -13.87 5.05 -9.26
CA ALA A 207 -12.49 4.65 -8.98
C ALA A 207 -12.23 3.20 -9.38
N ILE A 208 -11.10 2.96 -10.04
CA ILE A 208 -10.51 1.62 -10.20
C ILE A 208 -9.23 1.57 -9.40
N VAL A 209 -9.15 0.61 -8.48
CA VAL A 209 -7.98 0.38 -7.63
C VAL A 209 -7.15 -0.78 -8.21
N ASP A 210 -5.96 -0.50 -8.69
CA ASP A 210 -4.97 -1.52 -9.04
C ASP A 210 -4.30 -2.06 -7.77
N GLU A 211 -4.01 -3.37 -7.76
CA GLU A 211 -3.60 -4.12 -6.57
C GLU A 211 -4.49 -3.83 -5.35
N VAL A 212 -5.79 -4.06 -5.54
CA VAL A 212 -6.85 -3.71 -4.57
C VAL A 212 -6.66 -4.34 -3.19
N ASP A 213 -6.06 -5.52 -3.09
CA ASP A 213 -5.69 -6.17 -1.84
C ASP A 213 -4.59 -5.39 -1.11
N SER A 214 -3.55 -4.96 -1.82
CA SER A 214 -2.50 -4.14 -1.22
C SER A 214 -3.05 -2.80 -0.69
N ILE A 215 -3.92 -2.13 -1.45
CA ILE A 215 -4.40 -0.78 -1.09
C ILE A 215 -5.55 -0.81 -0.07
N LEU A 216 -6.57 -1.65 -0.29
CA LEU A 216 -7.80 -1.62 0.51
C LEU A 216 -7.78 -2.55 1.73
N VAL A 217 -6.79 -3.44 1.83
CA VAL A 217 -6.59 -4.35 2.97
C VAL A 217 -5.28 -4.05 3.69
N ASP A 218 -4.14 -4.17 3.00
CA ASP A 218 -2.83 -4.03 3.66
C ASP A 218 -2.52 -2.60 4.11
N GLU A 219 -2.67 -1.61 3.22
CA GLU A 219 -2.43 -0.20 3.52
C GLU A 219 -3.57 0.44 4.33
N ALA A 220 -4.76 -0.15 4.28
CA ALA A 220 -5.96 0.36 4.97
C ALA A 220 -5.90 0.23 6.50
N ARG A 221 -4.82 -0.33 7.06
CA ARG A 221 -4.60 -0.47 8.51
C ARG A 221 -4.25 0.85 9.20
N THR A 222 -3.72 1.83 8.46
CA THR A 222 -3.34 3.14 9.00
C THR A 222 -4.17 4.26 8.37
N PRO A 223 -4.81 5.14 9.16
CA PRO A 223 -5.53 6.28 8.63
C PRO A 223 -4.57 7.32 8.04
N LEU A 224 -5.08 8.11 7.10
CA LEU A 224 -4.44 9.34 6.64
C LEU A 224 -4.74 10.45 7.65
N ILE A 225 -3.70 11.11 8.13
CA ILE A 225 -3.78 12.15 9.15
C ILE A 225 -2.98 13.36 8.69
N ILE A 226 -3.62 14.55 8.71
CA ILE A 226 -2.92 15.82 8.66
C ILE A 226 -2.84 16.37 10.08
N SER A 227 -1.62 16.48 10.59
CA SER A 227 -1.34 17.15 11.86
C SER A 227 -0.80 18.54 11.61
N GLY A 228 -1.18 19.49 12.45
CA GLY A 228 -0.65 20.84 12.46
C GLY A 228 -0.24 21.27 13.86
N PRO A 229 0.63 22.29 13.95
CA PRO A 229 0.96 22.89 15.24
C PRO A 229 -0.32 23.49 15.85
N THR A 230 -0.50 23.29 17.14
CA THR A 230 -1.49 24.06 17.91
C THR A 230 -0.95 25.46 18.18
N ASP A 231 -1.83 26.36 18.62
CA ASP A 231 -1.40 27.59 19.28
C ASP A 231 -0.38 27.27 20.38
N ASP A 232 0.61 28.16 20.53
CA ASP A 232 1.64 28.00 21.54
C ASP A 232 1.05 28.21 22.94
N LYS A 233 0.81 27.08 23.63
CA LYS A 233 0.31 27.05 25.01
C LYS A 233 1.44 27.03 26.05
N SER A 234 2.67 27.38 25.68
CA SER A 234 3.82 27.33 26.61
C SER A 234 3.58 28.13 27.88
N GLU A 235 2.98 29.32 27.79
CA GLU A 235 2.63 30.14 28.98
C GLU A 235 1.64 29.43 29.90
N LEU A 236 0.63 28.76 29.33
CA LEU A 236 -0.35 27.99 30.08
C LEU A 236 0.30 26.80 30.79
N TYR A 237 1.20 26.07 30.12
CA TYR A 237 1.95 24.97 30.73
C TYR A 237 2.83 25.44 31.88
N ILE A 238 3.52 26.58 31.72
CA ILE A 238 4.34 27.19 32.78
C ILE A 238 3.47 27.64 33.96
N ALA A 239 2.32 28.26 33.70
CA ALA A 239 1.39 28.69 34.74
C ALA A 239 0.84 27.50 35.53
N ILE A 240 0.37 26.46 34.85
CA ILE A 240 -0.16 25.24 35.46
C ILE A 240 0.92 24.50 36.25
N ASP A 241 2.13 24.38 35.70
CA ASP A 241 3.26 23.75 36.38
C ASP A 241 3.56 24.44 37.71
N SER A 242 3.41 25.76 37.80
CA SER A 242 3.64 26.52 39.04
C SER A 242 2.69 26.16 40.19
N PHE A 243 1.53 25.57 39.89
CA PHE A 243 0.56 25.16 40.92
C PHE A 243 0.90 23.80 41.54
N ILE A 244 1.45 22.87 40.76
CA ILE A 244 1.65 21.47 41.18
C ILE A 244 2.57 21.34 42.40
N PRO A 245 3.69 22.08 42.52
CA PRO A 245 4.54 22.07 43.72
C PRO A 245 3.85 22.56 45.00
N ARG A 246 2.72 23.28 44.90
CA ARG A 246 1.98 23.84 46.05
C ARG A 246 0.95 22.86 46.63
N LEU A 247 0.77 21.70 45.99
CA LEU A 247 -0.11 20.63 46.42
C LEU A 247 0.54 19.76 47.50
N GLU A 248 -0.25 19.35 48.47
CA GLU A 248 0.12 18.47 49.58
C GLU A 248 -0.25 17.01 49.28
N ALA A 249 0.25 16.08 50.10
CA ALA A 249 -0.01 14.65 49.90
C ALA A 249 -1.50 14.26 50.04
N GLU A 250 -2.32 15.08 50.71
CA GLU A 250 -3.77 14.88 50.82
C GLU A 250 -4.53 15.32 49.56
N ASP A 251 -3.90 16.06 48.65
CA ASP A 251 -4.55 16.67 47.48
C ASP A 251 -4.63 15.70 46.28
N TYR A 252 -3.96 14.55 46.34
CA TYR A 252 -3.94 13.58 45.26
C TYR A 252 -3.77 12.14 45.75
N GLU A 253 -4.27 11.20 44.96
CA GLU A 253 -4.09 9.77 45.16
C GLU A 253 -3.25 9.19 44.02
N ILE A 254 -2.22 8.40 44.36
CA ILE A 254 -1.35 7.70 43.40
C ILE A 254 -1.70 6.21 43.43
N ASP A 255 -2.02 5.66 42.26
CA ASP A 255 -2.04 4.21 42.04
C ASP A 255 -0.72 3.80 41.39
N GLU A 256 0.21 3.28 42.20
CA GLU A 256 1.51 2.80 41.74
C GLU A 256 1.40 1.61 40.79
N LYS A 257 0.36 0.77 40.91
CA LYS A 257 0.17 -0.39 40.04
C LYS A 257 -0.30 0.02 38.65
N GLN A 258 -1.19 1.01 38.57
CA GLN A 258 -1.70 1.52 37.30
C GLN A 258 -0.88 2.70 36.75
N ARG A 259 0.14 3.16 37.47
CA ARG A 259 0.92 4.39 37.15
C ARG A 259 0.00 5.57 36.83
N SER A 260 -1.04 5.74 37.64
CA SER A 260 -2.02 6.81 37.52
C SER A 260 -2.02 7.67 38.78
N VAL A 261 -2.41 8.93 38.60
CA VAL A 261 -2.59 9.89 39.70
C VAL A 261 -3.87 10.65 39.45
N THR A 262 -4.64 10.89 40.52
CA THR A 262 -5.91 11.62 40.47
C THR A 262 -5.97 12.62 41.60
N PHE A 263 -6.67 13.73 41.39
CA PHE A 263 -6.94 14.71 42.44
C PHE A 263 -7.99 14.17 43.42
N THR A 264 -7.79 14.43 44.71
CA THR A 264 -8.84 14.24 45.72
C THR A 264 -9.84 15.41 45.66
N GLU A 265 -10.97 15.29 46.36
CA GLU A 265 -11.93 16.38 46.49
C GLU A 265 -11.28 17.66 47.05
N LYS A 266 -10.47 17.52 48.12
CA LYS A 266 -9.67 18.62 48.68
C LYS A 266 -8.68 19.21 47.66
N GLY A 267 -8.02 18.36 46.89
CA GLY A 267 -7.08 18.79 45.85
C GLY A 267 -7.77 19.59 44.74
N ASN A 268 -8.97 19.18 44.34
CA ASN A 268 -9.79 19.92 43.38
C ASN A 268 -10.21 21.28 43.93
N GLU A 269 -10.66 21.39 45.18
CA GLU A 269 -11.01 22.68 45.81
C GLU A 269 -9.81 23.63 45.86
N ARG A 270 -8.64 23.12 46.25
CA ARG A 270 -7.40 23.91 46.32
C ARG A 270 -6.95 24.35 44.93
N LEU A 271 -7.08 23.47 43.94
CA LEU A 271 -6.77 23.76 42.54
C LEU A 271 -7.72 24.82 41.96
N GLU A 272 -9.03 24.71 42.23
CA GLU A 272 -10.02 25.71 41.84
C GLU A 272 -9.67 27.10 42.38
N ALA A 273 -9.29 27.19 43.65
CA ALA A 273 -8.88 28.45 44.26
C ALA A 273 -7.65 29.06 43.55
N MET A 274 -6.63 28.24 43.26
CA MET A 274 -5.42 28.68 42.55
C MET A 274 -5.71 29.12 41.10
N LEU A 275 -6.54 28.36 40.38
CA LEU A 275 -6.93 28.69 39.01
C LEU A 275 -7.78 29.96 38.96
N ARG A 276 -8.66 30.17 39.95
CA ARG A 276 -9.48 31.39 40.06
C ARG A 276 -8.63 32.61 40.37
N GLU A 277 -7.65 32.50 41.28
CA GLU A 277 -6.71 33.57 41.59
C GLU A 277 -5.85 33.96 40.37
N ALA A 278 -5.44 32.96 39.58
CA ALA A 278 -4.67 33.18 38.35
C ALA A 278 -5.51 33.66 37.14
N GLY A 279 -6.83 33.79 37.29
CA GLY A 279 -7.74 34.15 36.20
C GLY A 279 -7.86 33.08 35.10
N LEU A 280 -7.49 31.83 35.40
CA LEU A 280 -7.51 30.68 34.48
C LEU A 280 -8.78 29.82 34.62
N LEU A 281 -9.57 30.01 35.68
CA LEU A 281 -10.86 29.35 35.87
C LEU A 281 -11.99 30.20 35.28
N GLN A 282 -12.77 29.64 34.35
CA GLN A 282 -13.95 30.30 33.79
C GLN A 282 -15.24 29.61 34.27
N GLY A 283 -16.19 30.37 34.80
CA GLY A 283 -17.42 29.81 35.39
C GLY A 283 -17.33 29.61 36.90
N GLU A 284 -18.19 28.75 37.45
CA GLU A 284 -18.29 28.53 38.89
C GLU A 284 -17.46 27.33 39.35
N SER A 285 -17.32 26.30 38.50
CA SER A 285 -16.64 25.04 38.83
C SER A 285 -15.56 24.64 37.81
N LEU A 286 -14.53 23.92 38.28
CA LEU A 286 -13.50 23.29 37.46
C LEU A 286 -14.06 22.35 36.39
N TYR A 287 -15.20 21.72 36.66
CA TYR A 287 -15.82 20.75 35.76
C TYR A 287 -16.86 21.36 34.82
N ASP A 288 -16.98 22.69 34.78
CA ASP A 288 -17.74 23.39 33.75
C ASP A 288 -17.15 23.08 32.37
N ALA A 289 -18.01 22.90 31.36
CA ALA A 289 -17.60 22.47 30.01
C ALA A 289 -16.55 23.40 29.35
N VAL A 290 -16.49 24.66 29.78
CA VAL A 290 -15.52 25.65 29.32
C VAL A 290 -14.10 25.34 29.80
N ASN A 291 -13.94 24.64 30.92
CA ASN A 291 -12.66 24.36 31.56
C ASN A 291 -12.04 23.00 31.17
N ILE A 292 -12.66 22.23 30.26
CA ILE A 292 -12.19 20.87 29.88
C ILE A 292 -10.69 20.87 29.52
N SER A 293 -10.22 21.86 28.75
CA SER A 293 -8.80 21.97 28.40
C SER A 293 -7.90 22.21 29.62
N ILE A 294 -8.33 23.02 30.58
CA ILE A 294 -7.58 23.31 31.81
C ILE A 294 -7.48 22.05 32.67
N VAL A 295 -8.60 21.33 32.86
CA VAL A 295 -8.63 20.05 33.60
C VAL A 295 -7.66 19.05 32.99
N HIS A 296 -7.62 18.95 31.66
CA HIS A 296 -6.67 18.09 30.95
C HIS A 296 -5.22 18.46 31.27
N HIS A 297 -4.84 19.72 31.05
CA HIS A 297 -3.45 20.17 31.28
C HIS A 297 -3.00 20.03 32.73
N VAL A 298 -3.88 20.31 33.71
CA VAL A 298 -3.55 20.16 35.13
C VAL A 298 -3.34 18.69 35.51
N ASN A 299 -4.16 17.76 34.98
CA ASN A 299 -3.94 16.33 35.19
C ASN A 299 -2.61 15.85 34.59
N GLN A 300 -2.24 16.33 33.39
CA GLN A 300 -0.94 16.00 32.80
C GLN A 300 0.23 16.55 33.63
N ALA A 301 0.11 17.77 34.17
CA ALA A 301 1.12 18.35 35.04
C ALA A 301 1.27 17.57 36.35
N LEU A 302 0.16 17.17 36.98
CA LEU A 302 0.21 16.30 38.17
C LEU A 302 0.90 14.96 37.85
N LYS A 303 0.55 14.34 36.72
CA LYS A 303 1.18 13.10 36.27
C LYS A 303 2.67 13.26 36.01
N ALA A 304 3.08 14.34 35.34
CA ALA A 304 4.48 14.67 35.10
C ALA A 304 5.28 14.81 36.41
N HIS A 305 4.69 15.41 37.45
CA HIS A 305 5.35 15.58 38.76
C HIS A 305 5.41 14.30 39.60
N LYS A 306 4.31 13.53 39.64
CA LYS A 306 4.15 12.44 40.62
C LYS A 306 4.48 11.06 40.07
N ILE A 307 4.31 10.82 38.77
CA ILE A 307 4.53 9.51 38.14
C ILE A 307 5.87 9.43 37.40
N PHE A 308 6.27 10.50 36.70
CA PHE A 308 7.46 10.50 35.86
C PHE A 308 8.67 11.08 36.58
N GLN A 309 9.73 10.30 36.70
CA GLN A 309 10.95 10.63 37.43
C GLN A 309 12.12 10.89 36.49
N LYS A 310 12.81 12.00 36.76
CA LYS A 310 14.09 12.33 36.11
C LYS A 310 15.13 11.25 36.43
N ASP A 311 15.98 10.95 35.45
CA ASP A 311 17.03 9.92 35.48
C ASP A 311 16.52 8.47 35.60
N LYS A 312 15.19 8.26 35.54
CA LYS A 312 14.55 6.94 35.47
C LYS A 312 13.67 6.80 34.23
N ASP A 313 12.70 7.70 34.05
CA ASP A 313 11.77 7.69 32.92
C ASP A 313 12.24 8.61 31.78
N TYR A 314 13.04 9.62 32.09
CA TYR A 314 13.59 10.57 31.13
C TYR A 314 14.86 11.26 31.65
N ILE A 315 15.64 11.85 30.74
CA ILE A 315 16.72 12.79 31.05
C ILE A 315 16.47 14.14 30.39
N VAL A 316 17.19 15.17 30.84
CA VAL A 316 17.20 16.49 30.20
C VAL A 316 18.59 16.74 29.61
N ARG A 317 18.69 16.92 28.30
CA ARG A 317 19.95 17.16 27.59
C ARG A 317 19.80 18.36 26.66
N GLY A 318 20.63 19.39 26.86
CA GLY A 318 20.61 20.58 26.00
C GLY A 318 19.25 21.28 25.94
N SER A 319 18.56 21.40 27.09
CA SER A 319 17.19 21.95 27.19
C SER A 319 16.09 21.13 26.49
N LYS A 320 16.35 19.85 26.18
CA LYS A 320 15.35 18.91 25.65
C LYS A 320 15.13 17.73 26.59
N VAL A 321 13.88 17.33 26.74
CA VAL A 321 13.50 16.10 27.44
C VAL A 321 13.67 14.91 26.49
N VAL A 322 14.40 13.89 26.92
CA VAL A 322 14.62 12.64 26.16
C VAL A 322 14.14 11.46 26.99
N ILE A 323 13.23 10.67 26.42
CA ILE A 323 12.61 9.52 27.10
C ILE A 323 13.66 8.41 27.24
N ILE A 324 13.69 7.76 28.41
CA ILE A 324 14.47 6.54 28.64
C ILE A 324 13.54 5.34 28.47
N ASP A 325 13.99 4.35 27.71
CA ASP A 325 13.29 3.07 27.61
C ASP A 325 13.41 2.28 28.92
N GLU A 326 12.27 1.92 29.52
CA GLU A 326 12.21 1.28 30.85
C GLU A 326 12.86 -0.12 30.89
N PHE A 327 12.93 -0.82 29.75
CA PHE A 327 13.49 -2.17 29.68
C PHE A 327 14.98 -2.18 29.37
N THR A 328 15.43 -1.25 28.54
CA THR A 328 16.80 -1.24 27.99
C THR A 328 17.69 -0.13 28.55
N GLY A 329 17.10 0.86 29.23
CA GLY A 329 17.80 2.05 29.73
C GLY A 329 18.35 2.95 28.62
N ARG A 330 17.95 2.73 27.36
CA ARG A 330 18.44 3.49 26.21
C ARG A 330 17.65 4.79 26.04
N MET A 331 18.35 5.82 25.56
CA MET A 331 17.76 7.10 25.18
C MET A 331 16.97 6.95 23.87
N MET A 332 15.70 7.37 23.88
CA MET A 332 14.79 7.31 22.74
C MET A 332 14.65 8.70 22.10
N GLU A 333 15.65 9.12 21.32
CA GLU A 333 15.61 10.40 20.60
C GLU A 333 14.45 10.42 19.57
N GLY A 334 13.70 11.53 19.54
CA GLY A 334 12.54 11.72 18.65
C GLY A 334 11.21 11.17 19.18
N ARG A 335 11.21 10.38 20.27
CA ARG A 335 9.99 9.91 20.91
C ARG A 335 9.46 10.95 21.89
N ARG A 336 8.16 11.24 21.83
CA ARG A 336 7.44 12.13 22.76
C ARG A 336 6.26 11.38 23.37
N TRP A 337 5.84 11.79 24.57
CA TRP A 337 4.57 11.32 25.14
C TRP A 337 3.40 12.10 24.54
N SER A 338 2.28 11.42 24.30
CA SER A 338 1.07 12.01 23.73
C SER A 338 0.27 12.83 24.75
N GLU A 339 -0.82 13.46 24.29
CA GLU A 339 -1.82 14.12 25.14
C GLU A 339 -1.27 15.28 26.00
N GLY A 340 -0.24 15.98 25.54
CA GLY A 340 0.34 17.13 26.27
C GLY A 340 1.25 16.74 27.45
N LEU A 341 1.41 15.45 27.74
CA LEU A 341 2.26 14.98 28.85
C LEU A 341 3.73 15.37 28.65
N HIS A 342 4.22 15.34 27.41
CA HIS A 342 5.60 15.68 27.13
C HIS A 342 5.88 17.17 27.38
N GLN A 343 4.95 18.04 27.00
CA GLN A 343 4.99 19.47 27.28
C GLN A 343 4.92 19.74 28.78
N ALA A 344 4.10 18.99 29.52
CA ALA A 344 4.05 19.09 30.98
C ALA A 344 5.38 18.71 31.65
N VAL A 345 6.07 17.68 31.15
CA VAL A 345 7.43 17.33 31.63
C VAL A 345 8.46 18.37 31.21
N GLU A 346 8.37 18.92 29.99
CA GLU A 346 9.21 20.04 29.54
C GLU A 346 9.04 21.26 30.46
N ALA A 347 7.81 21.60 30.85
CA ALA A 347 7.50 22.69 31.78
C ALA A 347 8.09 22.43 33.17
N LYS A 348 7.83 21.25 33.75
CA LYS A 348 8.38 20.80 35.04
C LYS A 348 9.90 20.94 35.13
N GLU A 349 10.59 20.58 34.06
CA GLU A 349 12.05 20.60 34.00
C GLU A 349 12.64 21.94 33.53
N LYS A 350 11.78 22.93 33.24
CA LYS A 350 12.16 24.24 32.66
C LYS A 350 12.96 24.08 31.37
N ALA A 351 12.61 23.05 30.59
CA ALA A 351 13.14 22.79 29.26
C ALA A 351 12.39 23.65 28.21
N GLN A 352 12.86 23.65 26.96
CA GLN A 352 12.14 24.30 25.88
C GLN A 352 10.85 23.53 25.58
N ILE A 353 9.70 24.14 25.93
CA ILE A 353 8.38 23.60 25.60
C ILE A 353 8.17 23.73 24.09
N GLN A 354 7.89 22.63 23.42
CA GLN A 354 7.55 22.68 21.99
C GLN A 354 6.03 22.57 21.81
N PRO A 355 5.45 23.27 20.83
CA PRO A 355 4.03 23.20 20.55
C PRO A 355 3.54 21.77 20.41
N GLU A 356 2.30 21.53 20.82
CA GLU A 356 1.63 20.27 20.54
C GLU A 356 1.31 20.18 19.05
N ASN A 357 1.31 18.94 18.54
CA ASN A 357 0.72 18.66 17.24
C ASN A 357 -0.68 18.12 17.50
N GLN A 358 -1.69 18.72 16.87
CA GLN A 358 -3.05 18.19 16.87
C GLN A 358 -3.41 17.64 15.50
N THR A 359 -4.30 16.66 15.48
CA THR A 359 -4.91 16.16 14.24
C THR A 359 -5.91 17.20 13.74
N LEU A 360 -5.63 17.80 12.57
CA LEU A 360 -6.53 18.76 11.91
C LEU A 360 -7.58 18.06 11.05
N ALA A 361 -7.17 17.01 10.36
CA ALA A 361 -8.05 16.21 9.51
C ALA A 361 -7.57 14.75 9.51
N SER A 362 -8.53 13.82 9.46
CA SER A 362 -8.22 12.38 9.37
C SER A 362 -9.30 11.65 8.58
N ILE A 363 -8.89 10.66 7.78
CA ILE A 363 -9.79 9.73 7.11
C ILE A 363 -9.10 8.36 6.97
N THR A 364 -9.87 7.29 7.06
CA THR A 364 -9.38 5.94 6.74
C THR A 364 -9.56 5.66 5.25
N PHE A 365 -8.73 4.79 4.65
CA PHE A 365 -8.92 4.40 3.25
C PHE A 365 -10.30 3.77 3.02
N GLN A 366 -10.80 2.99 3.98
CA GLN A 366 -12.14 2.41 3.93
C GLN A 366 -13.20 3.49 3.71
N ASN A 367 -13.17 4.56 4.52
CA ASN A 367 -14.16 5.63 4.43
C ASN A 367 -13.94 6.51 3.20
N TYR A 368 -12.69 6.75 2.80
CA TYR A 368 -12.38 7.53 1.61
C TYR A 368 -12.92 6.86 0.34
N PHE A 369 -12.64 5.58 0.12
CA PHE A 369 -13.09 4.88 -1.09
C PHE A 369 -14.60 4.63 -1.13
N ARG A 370 -15.28 4.63 0.03
CA ARG A 370 -16.74 4.60 0.11
C ARG A 370 -17.42 5.90 -0.33
N LEU A 371 -16.67 7.00 -0.52
CA LEU A 371 -17.20 8.23 -1.09
C LEU A 371 -17.49 8.11 -2.59
N TYR A 372 -16.88 7.14 -3.27
CA TYR A 372 -17.09 6.96 -4.71
C TYR A 372 -18.46 6.36 -4.99
N GLU A 373 -19.18 6.92 -5.97
CA GLU A 373 -20.46 6.36 -6.41
C GLU A 373 -20.32 4.95 -6.97
N LYS A 374 -19.19 4.69 -7.64
CA LYS A 374 -18.80 3.36 -8.08
C LYS A 374 -17.32 3.10 -7.78
N LEU A 375 -17.05 1.92 -7.25
CA LEU A 375 -15.71 1.45 -6.92
C LEU A 375 -15.50 0.09 -7.59
N ALA A 376 -14.33 -0.13 -8.15
CA ALA A 376 -13.89 -1.41 -8.69
C ALA A 376 -12.41 -1.62 -8.38
N GLY A 377 -11.93 -2.86 -8.54
CA GLY A 377 -10.53 -3.16 -8.30
C GLY A 377 -10.03 -4.35 -9.10
N MET A 378 -8.71 -4.46 -9.23
CA MET A 378 -8.07 -5.60 -9.90
C MET A 378 -6.86 -6.04 -9.09
N THR A 379 -6.63 -7.35 -9.04
CA THR A 379 -5.48 -7.96 -8.37
C THR A 379 -5.29 -9.40 -8.85
N GLY A 380 -4.18 -10.05 -8.50
CA GLY A 380 -3.97 -11.48 -8.73
C GLY A 380 -4.48 -12.40 -7.61
N THR A 381 -4.86 -11.84 -6.46
CA THR A 381 -4.94 -12.54 -5.17
C THR A 381 -6.12 -12.11 -4.28
N ALA A 382 -7.25 -11.66 -4.84
CA ALA A 382 -8.38 -11.14 -4.05
C ALA A 382 -9.27 -12.20 -3.39
N LEU A 383 -9.31 -13.44 -3.89
CA LEU A 383 -10.25 -14.46 -3.41
C LEU A 383 -10.09 -14.78 -1.92
N THR A 384 -8.89 -14.62 -1.34
CA THR A 384 -8.67 -14.86 0.09
C THR A 384 -9.37 -13.81 0.97
N GLU A 385 -9.49 -12.58 0.46
CA GLU A 385 -10.06 -11.42 1.18
C GLU A 385 -11.49 -11.08 0.73
N GLU A 386 -12.16 -11.98 -0.01
CA GLU A 386 -13.49 -11.73 -0.60
C GLU A 386 -14.52 -11.25 0.44
N ALA A 387 -14.51 -11.85 1.63
CA ALA A 387 -15.44 -11.48 2.71
C ALA A 387 -15.23 -10.03 3.18
N GLU A 388 -13.98 -9.59 3.33
CA GLU A 388 -13.66 -8.24 3.76
C GLU A 388 -14.08 -7.21 2.70
N PHE A 389 -13.82 -7.49 1.42
CA PHE A 389 -14.26 -6.64 0.31
C PHE A 389 -15.79 -6.50 0.25
N ALA A 390 -16.51 -7.60 0.42
CA ALA A 390 -17.97 -7.61 0.40
C ALA A 390 -18.56 -6.87 1.61
N ASP A 391 -17.97 -7.00 2.79
CA ASP A 391 -18.50 -6.41 4.02
C ASP A 391 -18.24 -4.90 4.09
N ILE A 392 -17.01 -4.46 3.80
CA ILE A 392 -16.58 -3.07 3.94
C ILE A 392 -16.97 -2.23 2.73
N TYR A 393 -16.69 -2.72 1.52
CA TYR A 393 -16.77 -1.94 0.29
C TYR A 393 -17.94 -2.34 -0.62
N LYS A 394 -18.66 -3.43 -0.28
CA LYS A 394 -19.71 -4.01 -1.14
C LYS A 394 -19.20 -4.49 -2.50
N LEU A 395 -17.91 -4.82 -2.56
CA LEU A 395 -17.26 -5.34 -3.77
C LEU A 395 -17.29 -6.87 -3.76
N ASN A 396 -17.74 -7.48 -4.86
CA ASN A 396 -17.60 -8.92 -5.04
C ASN A 396 -16.30 -9.25 -5.76
N VAL A 397 -15.71 -10.40 -5.48
CA VAL A 397 -14.56 -10.92 -6.23
C VAL A 397 -15.05 -11.85 -7.34
N VAL A 398 -14.51 -11.66 -8.54
CA VAL A 398 -14.77 -12.52 -9.71
C VAL A 398 -13.43 -12.99 -10.26
N GLU A 399 -13.22 -14.31 -10.26
CA GLU A 399 -11.99 -14.92 -10.78
C GLU A 399 -12.07 -15.04 -12.29
N ILE A 400 -11.27 -14.24 -12.99
CA ILE A 400 -11.25 -14.24 -14.45
C ILE A 400 -10.40 -15.42 -14.94
N PRO A 401 -10.90 -16.23 -15.90
CA PRO A 401 -10.12 -17.31 -16.49
C PRO A 401 -8.85 -16.75 -17.16
N THR A 402 -7.77 -17.53 -17.11
CA THR A 402 -6.51 -17.18 -17.76
C THR A 402 -6.60 -17.34 -19.28
N ASN A 403 -5.93 -16.47 -20.03
CA ASN A 403 -5.88 -16.55 -21.48
C ASN A 403 -5.17 -17.83 -21.97
N ARG A 404 -4.22 -18.31 -21.17
CA ARG A 404 -3.50 -19.57 -21.42
C ARG A 404 -3.50 -20.43 -20.16
N PRO A 405 -3.59 -21.77 -20.28
CA PRO A 405 -3.46 -22.66 -19.13
C PRO A 405 -2.16 -22.41 -18.36
N ILE A 406 -2.25 -22.36 -17.03
CA ILE A 406 -1.09 -22.16 -16.17
C ILE A 406 -0.20 -23.41 -16.26
N ALA A 407 1.06 -23.20 -16.67
CA ALA A 407 2.08 -24.25 -16.74
C ALA A 407 3.11 -24.15 -15.59
N ARG A 408 2.92 -23.20 -14.67
CA ARG A 408 3.79 -23.02 -13.50
C ARG A 408 3.66 -24.25 -12.58
N ALA A 409 4.80 -24.84 -12.23
CA ALA A 409 4.85 -25.94 -11.27
C ALA A 409 5.22 -25.36 -9.90
N ASP A 410 4.27 -25.36 -8.98
CA ASP A 410 4.47 -24.94 -7.60
C ASP A 410 4.93 -26.14 -6.78
N ALA A 411 6.12 -26.04 -6.18
CA ALA A 411 6.67 -27.07 -5.30
C ALA A 411 6.17 -26.87 -3.85
N ASP A 412 6.16 -27.94 -3.07
CA ASP A 412 5.85 -27.87 -1.64
C ASP A 412 6.92 -27.08 -0.87
N ASP A 413 6.53 -26.50 0.26
CA ASP A 413 7.44 -25.75 1.13
C ASP A 413 8.54 -26.65 1.73
N GLU A 414 9.79 -26.16 1.72
CA GLU A 414 10.91 -26.80 2.40
C GLU A 414 11.17 -26.16 3.78
N LEU A 415 11.12 -26.98 4.84
CA LEU A 415 11.32 -26.55 6.22
C LEU A 415 12.71 -26.94 6.72
N TYR A 416 13.38 -26.00 7.39
CA TYR A 416 14.73 -26.18 7.94
C TYR A 416 14.75 -25.84 9.44
N MET A 417 15.58 -26.55 10.22
CA MET A 417 15.69 -26.35 11.66
C MET A 417 16.30 -25.00 12.02
N THR A 418 17.25 -24.52 11.20
CA THR A 418 17.95 -23.26 11.43
C THR A 418 17.92 -22.36 10.20
N ALA A 419 18.02 -21.04 10.43
CA ALA A 419 18.13 -20.06 9.36
C ALA A 419 19.41 -20.25 8.53
N ALA A 420 20.50 -20.72 9.13
CA ALA A 420 21.75 -20.99 8.44
C ALA A 420 21.60 -22.14 7.43
N GLU A 421 20.94 -23.23 7.81
CA GLU A 421 20.66 -24.35 6.90
C GLU A 421 19.72 -23.93 5.77
N LYS A 422 18.66 -23.19 6.10
CA LYS A 422 17.73 -22.61 5.11
C LYS A 422 18.46 -21.75 4.09
N ASN A 423 19.28 -20.80 4.55
CA ASN A 423 19.99 -19.87 3.66
C ASN A 423 21.04 -20.61 2.82
N LYS A 424 21.71 -21.64 3.37
CA LYS A 424 22.59 -22.52 2.61
C LYS A 424 21.82 -23.23 1.49
N ALA A 425 20.65 -23.80 1.78
CA ALA A 425 19.84 -24.48 0.79
C ALA A 425 19.39 -23.53 -0.34
N ILE A 426 18.86 -22.36 0.02
CA ILE A 426 18.48 -21.30 -0.93
C ILE A 426 19.67 -20.91 -1.83
N ALA A 427 20.84 -20.62 -1.24
CA ALA A 427 22.02 -20.24 -2.00
C ALA A 427 22.44 -21.33 -2.99
N VAL A 428 22.45 -22.59 -2.57
CA VAL A 428 22.82 -23.70 -3.47
C VAL A 428 21.79 -23.87 -4.59
N GLN A 429 20.50 -23.75 -4.30
CA GLN A 429 19.44 -23.81 -5.32
C GLN A 429 19.59 -22.69 -6.36
N ILE A 430 19.85 -21.45 -5.91
CA ILE A 430 20.14 -20.31 -6.80
C ILE A 430 21.32 -20.63 -7.71
N ALA A 431 22.42 -21.14 -7.14
CA ALA A 431 23.61 -21.48 -7.90
C ALA A 431 23.34 -22.57 -8.97
N GLU A 432 22.49 -23.54 -8.68
CA GLU A 432 22.10 -24.60 -9.62
C GLU A 432 21.20 -24.11 -10.75
N CYS A 433 20.20 -23.29 -10.43
CA CYS A 433 19.38 -22.64 -11.44
C CYS A 433 20.24 -21.76 -12.36
N HIS A 434 21.14 -20.96 -11.77
CA HIS A 434 22.10 -20.14 -12.51
C HIS A 434 22.99 -21.00 -13.43
N ARG A 435 23.50 -22.15 -12.95
CA ARG A 435 24.30 -23.10 -13.76
C ARG A 435 23.55 -23.55 -15.02
N LYS A 436 22.25 -23.77 -14.90
CA LYS A 436 21.37 -24.24 -15.97
C LYS A 436 20.89 -23.11 -16.89
N GLY A 437 21.25 -21.86 -16.58
CA GLY A 437 20.73 -20.67 -17.28
C GLY A 437 19.26 -20.37 -16.94
N GLN A 438 18.70 -20.98 -15.90
CA GLN A 438 17.34 -20.69 -15.45
C GLN A 438 17.32 -19.38 -14.66
N PRO A 439 16.47 -18.39 -15.03
CA PRO A 439 16.32 -17.16 -14.26
C PRO A 439 15.71 -17.44 -12.89
N VAL A 440 16.12 -16.66 -11.88
CA VAL A 440 15.68 -16.82 -10.49
C VAL A 440 15.27 -15.49 -9.90
N LEU A 441 14.06 -15.44 -9.32
CA LEU A 441 13.60 -14.35 -8.46
C LEU A 441 13.48 -14.87 -7.03
N VAL A 442 14.12 -14.21 -6.07
CA VAL A 442 14.11 -14.58 -4.66
C VAL A 442 13.42 -13.49 -3.84
N GLY A 443 12.27 -13.79 -3.27
CA GLY A 443 11.58 -12.89 -2.34
C GLY A 443 12.14 -13.00 -0.93
N THR A 444 12.40 -11.86 -0.27
CA THR A 444 12.71 -11.80 1.17
C THR A 444 11.73 -10.87 1.89
N VAL A 445 11.74 -10.86 3.22
CA VAL A 445 10.83 -10.03 4.03
C VAL A 445 11.46 -8.74 4.57
N SER A 446 12.75 -8.52 4.32
CA SER A 446 13.43 -7.31 4.78
C SER A 446 14.73 -7.07 4.03
N ILE A 447 15.15 -5.79 3.97
CA ILE A 447 16.41 -5.38 3.33
C ILE A 447 17.58 -6.13 3.98
N GLU A 448 17.57 -6.28 5.31
CA GLU A 448 18.60 -7.02 6.03
C GLU A 448 18.73 -8.46 5.53
N LYS A 449 17.61 -9.15 5.25
CA LYS A 449 17.63 -10.53 4.75
C LYS A 449 18.11 -10.60 3.31
N SER A 450 17.73 -9.64 2.47
CA SER A 450 18.25 -9.51 1.09
C SER A 450 19.76 -9.31 1.09
N GLU A 451 20.27 -8.40 1.90
CA GLU A 451 21.70 -8.13 2.05
C GLU A 451 22.44 -9.34 2.65
N GLN A 452 21.86 -10.03 3.65
CA GLN A 452 22.43 -11.26 4.20
C GLN A 452 22.59 -12.34 3.12
N LEU A 453 21.58 -12.53 2.27
CA LEU A 453 21.63 -13.50 1.19
C LEU A 453 22.62 -13.07 0.09
N SER A 454 22.62 -11.81 -0.30
CA SER A 454 23.57 -11.25 -1.26
C SER A 454 25.03 -11.44 -0.80
N ASN A 455 25.32 -11.13 0.46
CA ASN A 455 26.63 -11.33 1.06
C ASN A 455 27.02 -12.82 1.06
N LEU A 456 26.09 -13.72 1.38
CA LEU A 456 26.31 -15.16 1.33
C LEU A 456 26.64 -15.66 -0.08
N LEU A 457 25.94 -15.16 -1.11
CA LEU A 457 26.21 -15.50 -2.51
C LEU A 457 27.58 -14.99 -2.98
N ASN A 458 28.07 -13.88 -2.42
CA ASN A 458 29.38 -13.31 -2.72
C ASN A 458 30.52 -13.93 -1.90
N ASP A 459 30.21 -14.66 -0.82
CA ASP A 459 31.22 -15.23 0.07
C ASP A 459 31.88 -16.49 -0.53
N LYS A 460 33.15 -16.34 -0.92
CA LYS A 460 33.96 -17.43 -1.45
C LYS A 460 34.27 -18.51 -0.42
N SER A 461 34.39 -18.15 0.86
CA SER A 461 34.66 -19.11 1.93
C SER A 461 33.48 -20.05 2.15
N PHE A 462 32.27 -19.48 2.18
CA PHE A 462 31.02 -20.22 2.19
C PHE A 462 30.98 -21.27 1.06
N TRP A 463 31.24 -20.87 -0.20
CA TRP A 463 31.20 -21.81 -1.32
C TRP A 463 32.23 -22.95 -1.20
N ARG A 464 33.44 -22.69 -0.68
CA ARG A 464 34.43 -23.76 -0.41
C ARG A 464 33.93 -24.75 0.64
N ASP A 465 33.32 -24.25 1.71
CA ASP A 465 32.80 -25.08 2.78
C ASP A 465 31.61 -25.93 2.31
N VAL A 466 30.73 -25.37 1.48
CA VAL A 466 29.65 -26.13 0.83
C VAL A 466 30.22 -27.23 -0.06
N ALA A 467 31.19 -26.92 -0.94
CA ALA A 467 31.81 -27.92 -1.81
C ALA A 467 32.47 -29.05 -0.99
N LYS A 468 33.19 -28.71 0.08
CA LYS A 468 33.80 -29.68 0.99
C LYS A 468 32.77 -30.58 1.66
N SER A 469 31.67 -30.00 2.14
CA SER A 469 30.56 -30.72 2.75
C SER A 469 29.90 -31.70 1.77
N LEU A 470 29.71 -31.30 0.51
CA LEU A 470 29.16 -32.17 -0.53
C LEU A 470 30.12 -33.32 -0.88
N LYS A 471 31.42 -33.06 -1.02
CA LYS A 471 32.44 -34.10 -1.25
C LYS A 471 32.48 -35.11 -0.10
N ALA A 472 32.42 -34.64 1.15
CA ALA A 472 32.36 -35.51 2.32
C ALA A 472 31.13 -36.43 2.27
N ARG A 473 29.94 -35.86 1.99
CA ARG A 473 28.70 -36.62 1.84
C ARG A 473 28.76 -37.65 0.71
N ALA A 474 29.39 -37.32 -0.42
CA ALA A 474 29.58 -38.25 -1.52
C ALA A 474 30.47 -39.45 -1.14
N ASN A 475 31.45 -39.25 -0.24
CA ASN A 475 32.33 -40.31 0.22
C ASN A 475 31.66 -41.29 1.19
N GLU A 476 30.59 -40.86 1.87
CA GLU A 476 29.81 -41.69 2.79
C GLU A 476 28.79 -42.60 2.06
N LEU A 477 28.49 -42.32 0.80
CA LEU A 477 27.56 -43.12 -0.01
C LEU A 477 28.17 -44.48 -0.40
N LYS A 478 27.33 -45.52 -0.35
CA LYS A 478 27.71 -46.89 -0.70
C LYS A 478 27.78 -47.07 -2.22
N ASP A 479 28.50 -48.09 -2.70
CA ASP A 479 28.65 -48.37 -4.14
C ASP A 479 27.32 -48.63 -4.88
N LYS A 480 26.27 -49.05 -4.15
CA LYS A 480 24.92 -49.22 -4.70
C LYS A 480 24.21 -47.90 -5.03
N GLU A 481 24.78 -46.76 -4.63
CA GLU A 481 24.28 -45.39 -4.89
C GLU A 481 25.23 -44.63 -5.85
N ALA A 482 25.91 -45.34 -6.75
CA ALA A 482 26.93 -44.78 -7.65
C ALA A 482 26.43 -43.56 -8.45
N ASP A 483 25.20 -43.60 -8.97
CA ASP A 483 24.62 -42.49 -9.74
C ASP A 483 24.43 -41.23 -8.87
N ARG A 484 23.89 -41.41 -7.66
CA ARG A 484 23.72 -40.33 -6.68
C ARG A 484 25.06 -39.75 -6.23
N LYS A 485 26.06 -40.61 -6.04
CA LYS A 485 27.43 -40.20 -5.71
C LYS A 485 28.04 -39.34 -6.82
N LYS A 486 27.85 -39.74 -8.08
CA LYS A 486 28.30 -38.98 -9.25
C LYS A 486 27.62 -37.61 -9.31
N GLU A 487 26.31 -37.53 -9.13
CA GLU A 487 25.55 -36.27 -9.13
C GLU A 487 26.07 -35.30 -8.05
N ILE A 488 26.29 -35.77 -6.82
CA ILE A 488 26.80 -34.94 -5.73
C ILE A 488 28.22 -34.43 -6.04
N LEU A 489 29.08 -35.26 -6.62
CA LEU A 489 30.44 -34.85 -7.01
C LEU A 489 30.43 -33.80 -8.13
N GLU A 490 29.55 -33.95 -9.13
CA GLU A 490 29.39 -32.95 -10.20
C GLU A 490 28.83 -31.63 -9.68
N ARG A 491 27.93 -31.67 -8.69
CA ARG A 491 27.44 -30.48 -7.98
C ARG A 491 28.56 -29.82 -7.17
N ALA A 492 29.33 -30.61 -6.44
CA ALA A 492 30.45 -30.11 -5.63
C ALA A 492 31.55 -29.46 -6.46
N ALA A 493 31.88 -30.03 -7.63
CA ALA A 493 32.86 -29.47 -8.56
C ALA A 493 32.42 -28.08 -9.06
N TYR A 494 31.17 -27.94 -9.50
CA TYR A 494 30.65 -26.64 -9.92
C TYR A 494 30.65 -25.61 -8.78
N ILE A 495 30.25 -26.00 -7.57
CA ILE A 495 30.25 -25.07 -6.42
C ILE A 495 31.68 -24.63 -6.06
N GLU A 496 32.65 -25.53 -6.20
CA GLU A 496 34.07 -25.19 -6.02
C GLU A 496 34.56 -24.17 -7.08
N GLU A 497 34.08 -24.26 -8.32
CA GLU A 497 34.34 -23.24 -9.35
C GLU A 497 33.78 -21.87 -8.98
N LEU A 498 32.62 -21.80 -8.30
CA LEU A 498 32.07 -20.51 -7.84
C LEU A 498 33.01 -19.80 -6.86
N ALA A 499 33.69 -20.56 -6.00
CA ALA A 499 34.61 -20.01 -5.00
C ALA A 499 35.87 -19.34 -5.60
N ILE A 500 36.20 -19.62 -6.86
CA ILE A 500 37.36 -19.01 -7.55
C ILE A 500 36.96 -17.85 -8.48
N LYS A 501 35.69 -17.73 -8.86
CA LYS A 501 35.20 -16.62 -9.70
C LYS A 501 35.35 -15.26 -8.99
N LYS A 502 35.48 -14.19 -9.77
CA LYS A 502 35.50 -12.81 -9.24
C LYS A 502 34.17 -12.49 -8.55
N THR A 503 33.07 -12.80 -9.23
CA THR A 503 31.71 -12.73 -8.72
C THR A 503 31.15 -14.15 -8.78
N PRO A 504 30.98 -14.86 -7.64
CA PRO A 504 30.56 -16.26 -7.64
C PRO A 504 29.24 -16.46 -8.39
N VAL A 505 28.19 -15.75 -7.98
CA VAL A 505 26.88 -15.72 -8.64
C VAL A 505 26.50 -14.26 -8.88
N PRO A 506 26.55 -13.75 -10.13
CA PRO A 506 26.06 -12.41 -10.44
C PRO A 506 24.57 -12.28 -10.12
N HIS A 507 24.19 -11.24 -9.38
CA HIS A 507 22.80 -11.00 -8.99
C HIS A 507 22.52 -9.51 -8.76
N ASN A 508 21.24 -9.14 -8.80
CA ASN A 508 20.75 -7.81 -8.43
C ASN A 508 19.93 -7.87 -7.14
N VAL A 509 19.89 -6.78 -6.38
CA VAL A 509 19.09 -6.64 -5.15
C VAL A 509 18.16 -5.44 -5.30
N LEU A 510 16.86 -5.67 -5.09
CA LEU A 510 15.81 -4.66 -5.14
C LEU A 510 15.33 -4.39 -3.72
N ASN A 511 15.36 -3.12 -3.30
CA ASN A 511 15.11 -2.72 -1.92
C ASN A 511 13.89 -1.79 -1.79
N ALA A 512 13.07 -1.66 -2.84
CA ALA A 512 11.92 -0.76 -2.91
C ALA A 512 12.29 0.70 -2.63
N ARG A 513 13.49 1.13 -3.05
CA ARG A 513 13.97 2.51 -2.84
C ARG A 513 13.96 3.34 -4.12
N PHE A 514 14.22 2.71 -5.26
CA PHE A 514 14.36 3.39 -6.54
C PHE A 514 13.48 2.73 -7.60
N HIS A 515 12.17 2.99 -7.56
CA HIS A 515 11.17 2.28 -8.37
C HIS A 515 11.50 2.22 -9.87
N GLU A 516 11.94 3.32 -10.48
CA GLU A 516 12.29 3.36 -11.92
C GLU A 516 13.50 2.46 -12.24
N GLN A 517 14.59 2.58 -11.48
CA GLN A 517 15.79 1.76 -11.68
C GLN A 517 15.52 0.28 -11.39
N GLU A 518 14.73 -0.01 -10.35
CA GLU A 518 14.35 -1.37 -9.97
C GLU A 518 13.45 -2.00 -11.04
N ALA A 519 12.56 -1.23 -11.68
CA ALA A 519 11.73 -1.70 -12.78
C ALA A 519 12.56 -2.12 -14.01
N ASP A 520 13.60 -1.35 -14.36
CA ASP A 520 14.53 -1.72 -15.45
C ASP A 520 15.25 -3.04 -15.15
N ILE A 521 15.65 -3.26 -13.89
CA ILE A 521 16.27 -4.52 -13.46
C ILE A 521 15.28 -5.69 -13.57
N VAL A 522 14.02 -5.49 -13.16
CA VAL A 522 12.97 -6.53 -13.24
C VAL A 522 12.63 -6.88 -14.67
N ALA A 523 12.58 -5.89 -15.58
CA ALA A 523 12.36 -6.14 -17.01
C ALA A 523 13.38 -7.13 -17.60
N ASP A 524 14.60 -7.13 -17.05
CA ASP A 524 15.70 -8.01 -17.45
C ASP A 524 15.81 -9.30 -16.61
N ALA A 525 15.04 -9.46 -15.54
CA ALA A 525 15.12 -10.60 -14.62
C ALA A 525 14.73 -11.95 -15.26
N GLY A 526 14.02 -11.92 -16.39
CA GLY A 526 13.66 -13.12 -17.17
C GLY A 526 14.75 -13.63 -18.11
N LYS A 527 15.89 -12.93 -18.25
CA LYS A 527 16.98 -13.33 -19.15
C LYS A 527 17.69 -14.60 -18.65
N PRO A 528 18.21 -15.47 -19.54
CA PRO A 528 18.91 -16.67 -19.13
C PRO A 528 20.04 -16.41 -18.12
N GLY A 529 19.98 -17.10 -16.98
CA GLY A 529 20.96 -16.99 -15.89
C GLY A 529 20.85 -15.75 -15.00
N ALA A 530 19.86 -14.88 -15.21
CA ALA A 530 19.62 -13.73 -14.33
C ALA A 530 19.20 -14.18 -12.92
N VAL A 531 19.74 -13.51 -11.90
CA VAL A 531 19.38 -13.74 -10.50
C VAL A 531 19.00 -12.39 -9.88
N THR A 532 17.80 -12.32 -9.31
CA THR A 532 17.26 -11.10 -8.72
C THR A 532 16.73 -11.41 -7.33
N ILE A 533 17.15 -10.63 -6.33
CA ILE A 533 16.67 -10.72 -4.95
C ILE A 533 15.76 -9.52 -4.72
N ALA A 534 14.48 -9.77 -4.44
CA ALA A 534 13.46 -8.76 -4.22
C ALA A 534 13.07 -8.70 -2.74
N THR A 535 13.21 -7.53 -2.13
CA THR A 535 12.76 -7.30 -0.75
C THR A 535 11.25 -7.03 -0.72
N ASN A 536 10.51 -7.77 0.09
CA ASN A 536 9.05 -7.79 0.15
C ASN A 536 8.44 -8.09 -1.23
N MET A 537 7.99 -7.04 -1.92
CA MET A 537 7.44 -7.10 -3.28
C MET A 537 8.11 -6.04 -4.18
N ALA A 538 9.37 -5.71 -3.90
CA ALA A 538 10.15 -4.79 -4.72
C ALA A 538 10.28 -5.31 -6.16
N GLY A 539 10.09 -4.40 -7.12
CA GLY A 539 9.95 -4.72 -8.53
C GLY A 539 8.62 -4.23 -9.07
#